data_AF-A0A7V4WUI4-F1
#
_entry.id   AF-A0A7V4WUI4-F1
#
_cell.length_a   1.000
_cell.length_b   1.000
_cell.length_c   1.000
_cell.angle_alpha   90.00
_cell.angle_beta   90.00
_cell.angle_gamma   90.00
#
_symmetry.space_group_name_H-M   'P 1'
#
loop_
_entity.id
_entity.type
_entity.pdbx_description
1 polymer ?
#
loop_
_entity_poly.entity_id
_entity_poly.type
_entity_poly.pdbx_seq_one_letter_code
_entity_poly.pdbx_strand_id
1 'polypeptide(L)'
;MEYYKIDPAKPDKEIIQKAVEILRNGGIIVYPTDTLYGLGVDALNEKALTRLYLLKQRGEKAPVSLMVPNISAIKKYTAKLSPEINNALKKLLPGKVTVILPQKDKDTLPYLFRMNKKNKLGFRIPRHNVCSALNKSYPNPITTTSANISGKANALTIQDIIAQFGDKLDLILDAGPVKGKKGSTIIDFTKNPFLVLREGEVSVDKIRKKLPDIPLQKRKSKYVVTFVCSGNICRSPLAMGILRAMLSKTKYRNLVEVNSAGTLNLPTQPVYEYAGEVAEENHIDLSEHFSRPVTERIMDEADLVVCMALNHYTHLRAAFPQHKEKIIMLKQWNRPKKLFNPSIADPIGHSRDFFRDTYREIHKELKRVFPFLIQDIKRFIKYNDL
;
A
#
# COMPACT_ATOMS: atom_id res chain seq x y z
N MET A 1 -5.62 -9.01 -35.06
CA MET A 1 -4.43 -8.55 -34.33
C MET A 1 -3.34 -8.21 -35.34
N GLU A 2 -2.95 -6.94 -35.42
CA GLU A 2 -1.78 -6.51 -36.20
C GLU A 2 -0.49 -6.66 -35.38
N TYR A 3 0.63 -6.94 -36.04
CA TYR A 3 1.94 -7.12 -35.42
C TYR A 3 3.02 -6.39 -36.23
N TYR A 4 3.74 -5.47 -35.60
CA TYR A 4 4.86 -4.79 -36.23
C TYR A 4 6.11 -4.84 -35.35
N LYS A 5 7.25 -5.22 -35.94
CA LYS A 5 8.55 -4.92 -35.36
C LYS A 5 8.85 -3.43 -35.53
N ILE A 6 9.35 -2.79 -34.48
CA ILE A 6 9.67 -1.37 -34.49
C ILE A 6 11.03 -1.13 -33.83
N ASP A 7 11.85 -0.29 -34.45
CA ASP A 7 13.15 0.09 -33.88
C ASP A 7 12.91 0.95 -32.60
N PRO A 8 13.38 0.51 -31.41
CA PRO A 8 13.23 1.26 -30.17
C PRO A 8 13.99 2.60 -30.16
N ALA A 9 15.05 2.73 -30.96
CA ALA A 9 15.86 3.94 -31.06
C ALA A 9 15.29 4.91 -32.10
N LYS A 10 14.83 4.41 -33.25
CA LYS A 10 14.29 5.21 -34.35
C LYS A 10 12.95 4.65 -34.86
N PRO A 11 11.84 4.88 -34.15
CA PRO A 11 10.55 4.31 -34.52
C PRO A 11 10.07 4.81 -35.88
N ASP A 12 9.61 3.88 -36.73
CA ASP A 12 9.04 4.18 -38.04
C ASP A 12 7.77 5.03 -37.90
N LYS A 13 7.66 6.10 -38.69
CA LYS A 13 6.52 7.01 -38.65
C LYS A 13 5.23 6.33 -39.12
N GLU A 14 5.27 5.45 -40.11
CA GLU A 14 4.10 4.79 -40.67
C GLU A 14 3.50 3.80 -39.66
N ILE A 15 4.35 3.00 -39.01
CA ILE A 15 3.94 2.09 -37.94
C ILE A 15 3.31 2.87 -36.77
N ILE A 16 3.89 4.02 -36.41
CA ILE A 16 3.32 4.89 -35.38
C ILE A 16 1.95 5.42 -35.80
N GLN A 17 1.76 5.83 -37.06
CA GLN A 17 0.44 6.27 -37.54
C GLN A 17 -0.60 5.16 -37.50
N LYS A 18 -0.22 3.92 -37.85
CA LYS A 18 -1.10 2.74 -37.69
C LYS A 18 -1.55 2.54 -36.25
N ALA A 19 -0.63 2.66 -35.29
CA ALA A 19 -0.99 2.62 -33.87
C ALA A 19 -1.96 3.74 -33.46
N VAL A 20 -1.81 4.93 -34.02
CA VAL A 20 -2.72 6.06 -33.78
C VAL A 20 -4.11 5.81 -34.37
N GLU A 21 -4.21 5.26 -35.59
CA GLU A 21 -5.48 4.87 -36.22
C GLU A 21 -6.24 3.85 -35.35
N ILE A 22 -5.54 2.82 -34.88
CA ILE A 22 -6.12 1.79 -34.01
C ILE A 22 -6.61 2.38 -32.68
N LEU A 23 -5.82 3.27 -32.05
CA LEU A 23 -6.25 3.97 -30.84
C LEU A 23 -7.51 4.82 -31.06
N ARG A 24 -7.57 5.58 -32.17
CA ARG A 24 -8.75 6.40 -32.54
C ARG A 24 -9.99 5.54 -32.73
N ASN A 25 -9.84 4.35 -33.28
CA ASN A 25 -10.93 3.39 -33.48
C ASN A 25 -11.31 2.60 -32.21
N GLY A 26 -10.72 2.94 -31.05
CA GLY A 26 -11.00 2.28 -29.77
C GLY A 26 -10.32 0.92 -29.59
N GLY A 27 -9.25 0.68 -30.34
CA GLY A 27 -8.43 -0.52 -30.27
C GLY A 27 -7.47 -0.55 -29.08
N ILE A 28 -7.07 -1.77 -28.70
CA ILE A 28 -6.09 -2.07 -27.65
C ILE A 28 -4.73 -2.32 -28.29
N ILE A 29 -3.76 -1.49 -27.92
CA ILE A 29 -2.38 -1.59 -28.39
C ILE A 29 -1.45 -2.10 -27.28
N VAL A 30 -0.45 -2.89 -27.66
CA VAL A 30 0.72 -3.22 -26.85
C VAL A 30 1.90 -2.40 -27.36
N TYR A 31 2.60 -1.72 -26.45
CA TYR A 31 3.73 -0.87 -26.80
C TYR A 31 4.86 -0.97 -25.77
N PRO A 32 6.13 -0.83 -26.18
CA PRO A 32 7.28 -0.89 -25.28
C PRO A 32 7.35 0.35 -24.38
N THR A 33 7.87 0.20 -23.16
CA THR A 33 8.20 1.33 -22.28
C THR A 33 9.61 1.17 -21.70
N ASP A 34 10.07 2.18 -20.95
CA ASP A 34 11.32 2.11 -20.19
C ASP A 34 11.30 1.14 -18.98
N THR A 35 10.21 0.38 -18.78
CA THR A 35 10.12 -0.64 -17.72
C THR A 35 9.60 -2.00 -18.18
N LEU A 36 8.37 -2.06 -18.71
CA LEU A 36 7.63 -3.26 -19.10
C LEU A 36 6.78 -2.88 -20.31
N TYR A 37 6.35 -3.85 -21.12
CA TYR A 37 5.34 -3.56 -22.13
C TYR A 37 4.06 -3.03 -21.49
N GLY A 38 3.49 -2.00 -22.12
CA GLY A 38 2.24 -1.37 -21.72
C GLY A 38 1.08 -1.85 -22.57
N LEU A 39 -0.09 -2.01 -21.96
CA LEU A 39 -1.38 -2.04 -22.65
C LEU A 39 -1.96 -0.62 -22.67
N GLY A 40 -2.38 -0.18 -23.85
CA GLY A 40 -2.92 1.16 -24.08
C GLY A 40 -4.21 1.14 -24.89
N VAL A 41 -5.11 2.02 -24.48
CA VAL A 41 -6.30 2.47 -25.21
C VAL A 41 -6.42 3.98 -25.04
N ASP A 42 -7.21 4.64 -25.89
CA ASP A 42 -7.64 6.02 -25.62
C ASP A 42 -8.38 6.08 -24.28
N ALA A 43 -7.83 6.81 -23.31
CA ALA A 43 -8.44 6.97 -21.99
C ALA A 43 -9.70 7.84 -22.01
N LEU A 44 -10.02 8.48 -23.13
CA LEU A 44 -11.25 9.23 -23.36
C LEU A 44 -12.34 8.40 -24.06
N ASN A 45 -12.04 7.17 -24.48
CA ASN A 45 -12.99 6.27 -25.12
C ASN A 45 -13.53 5.23 -24.13
N GLU A 46 -14.81 5.34 -23.78
CA GLU A 46 -15.47 4.48 -22.78
C GLU A 46 -15.50 3.01 -23.18
N LYS A 47 -15.80 2.74 -24.46
CA LYS A 47 -15.84 1.38 -25.00
C LYS A 47 -14.47 0.75 -24.94
N ALA A 48 -13.42 1.49 -25.30
CA ALA A 48 -12.04 1.01 -25.24
C ALA A 48 -11.58 0.73 -23.81
N LEU A 49 -11.91 1.60 -22.84
CA LEU A 49 -11.63 1.35 -21.42
C LEU A 49 -12.34 0.10 -20.91
N THR A 50 -13.61 -0.09 -21.27
CA THR A 50 -14.39 -1.27 -20.88
C THR A 50 -13.75 -2.54 -21.43
N ARG A 51 -13.36 -2.55 -22.71
CA ARG A 51 -12.61 -3.66 -23.32
C ARG A 51 -11.30 -3.94 -22.58
N LEU A 52 -10.53 -2.90 -22.22
CA LEU A 52 -9.29 -3.05 -21.45
C LEU A 52 -9.53 -3.70 -20.07
N TYR A 53 -10.57 -3.29 -19.32
CA TYR A 53 -10.87 -3.88 -18.01
C TYR A 53 -11.25 -5.35 -18.11
N LEU A 54 -12.11 -5.70 -19.08
CA LEU A 54 -12.50 -7.08 -19.37
C LEU A 54 -11.27 -7.92 -19.76
N LEU A 55 -10.42 -7.40 -20.64
CA LEU A 55 -9.19 -8.07 -21.09
C LEU A 55 -8.26 -8.38 -19.91
N LYS A 56 -8.12 -7.46 -18.96
CA LYS A 56 -7.26 -7.64 -17.77
C LYS A 56 -7.88 -8.49 -16.67
N GLN A 57 -9.14 -8.92 -16.80
CA GLN A 57 -9.89 -9.61 -15.75
C GLN A 57 -9.85 -8.85 -14.43
N ARG A 58 -9.99 -7.53 -14.50
CA ARG A 58 -9.88 -6.64 -13.36
C ARG A 58 -11.27 -6.06 -13.06
N GLY A 59 -11.56 -5.85 -11.77
CA GLY A 59 -12.79 -5.18 -11.36
C GLY A 59 -12.97 -3.86 -12.11
N GLU A 60 -14.19 -3.60 -12.57
CA GLU A 60 -14.54 -2.37 -13.27
C GLU A 60 -14.06 -1.16 -12.46
N LYS A 61 -13.39 -0.21 -13.13
CA LYS A 61 -12.89 1.05 -12.53
C LYS A 61 -11.67 0.90 -11.61
N ALA A 62 -10.95 -0.20 -11.68
CA ALA A 62 -9.69 -0.31 -10.96
C ALA A 62 -8.65 0.70 -11.50
N PRO A 63 -7.79 1.32 -10.66
CA PRO A 63 -6.96 2.45 -11.10
C PRO A 63 -6.01 2.09 -12.24
N VAL A 64 -6.05 2.85 -13.33
CA VAL A 64 -5.12 2.76 -14.48
C VAL A 64 -4.39 4.09 -14.60
N SER A 65 -3.09 4.04 -14.92
CA SER A 65 -2.29 5.26 -15.13
C SER A 65 -2.44 5.74 -16.57
N LEU A 66 -2.14 7.02 -16.80
CA LEU A 66 -2.23 7.68 -18.09
C LEU A 66 -0.82 8.01 -18.58
N MET A 67 -0.46 7.50 -19.75
CA MET A 67 0.68 7.98 -20.51
C MET A 67 0.30 9.31 -21.18
N VAL A 68 1.14 10.32 -20.99
CA VAL A 68 0.96 11.68 -21.55
C VAL A 68 2.28 12.20 -22.12
N PRO A 69 2.27 13.15 -23.08
CA PRO A 69 3.48 13.63 -23.76
C PRO A 69 4.48 14.36 -22.86
N ASN A 70 3.98 15.15 -21.90
CA ASN A 70 4.83 16.04 -21.10
C ASN A 70 4.11 16.47 -19.80
N ILE A 71 4.84 17.15 -18.91
CA ILE A 71 4.30 17.66 -17.64
C ILE A 71 3.18 18.69 -17.86
N SER A 72 3.22 19.47 -18.95
CA SER A 72 2.15 20.43 -19.26
C SER A 72 0.82 19.73 -19.59
N ALA A 73 0.85 18.55 -20.21
CA ALA A 73 -0.35 17.75 -20.45
C ALA A 73 -0.96 17.21 -19.14
N ILE A 74 -0.14 16.87 -18.13
CA ILE A 74 -0.63 16.47 -16.80
C ILE A 74 -1.53 17.56 -16.21
N LYS A 75 -1.08 18.83 -16.30
CA LYS A 75 -1.80 20.00 -15.74
C LYS A 75 -3.18 20.23 -16.35
N LYS A 76 -3.50 19.62 -17.50
CA LYS A 76 -4.85 19.65 -18.06
C LYS A 76 -5.84 18.90 -17.17
N TYR A 77 -5.40 17.82 -16.52
CA TYR A 77 -6.25 16.90 -15.77
C TYR A 77 -6.11 16.99 -14.24
N THR A 78 -5.10 17.70 -13.73
CA THR A 78 -4.82 17.80 -12.28
C THR A 78 -5.19 19.15 -11.69
N ALA A 79 -5.59 19.16 -10.41
CA ALA A 79 -5.74 20.39 -9.64
C ALA A 79 -4.42 21.19 -9.60
N LYS A 80 -4.48 22.44 -9.13
CA LYS A 80 -3.28 23.27 -8.96
C LYS A 80 -2.30 22.57 -8.02
N LEU A 81 -1.09 22.30 -8.52
CA LEU A 81 -0.05 21.59 -7.78
C LEU A 81 0.86 22.59 -7.04
N SER A 82 1.35 22.21 -5.86
CA SER A 82 2.31 23.02 -5.10
C SER A 82 3.65 23.14 -5.86
N PRO A 83 4.48 24.17 -5.55
CA PRO A 83 5.82 24.28 -6.12
C PRO A 83 6.69 23.05 -5.87
N GLU A 84 6.58 22.46 -4.67
CA GLU A 84 7.26 21.22 -4.27
C GLU A 84 6.91 20.06 -5.22
N ILE A 85 5.62 19.81 -5.46
CA ILE A 85 5.16 18.76 -6.38
C ILE A 85 5.65 19.05 -7.80
N ASN A 86 5.54 20.29 -8.28
CA ASN A 86 6.03 20.65 -9.62
C ASN A 86 7.54 20.39 -9.77
N ASN A 87 8.35 20.68 -8.75
CA ASN A 87 9.77 20.38 -8.75
C ASN A 87 10.03 18.87 -8.76
N ALA A 88 9.28 18.10 -7.97
CA ALA A 88 9.34 16.65 -7.96
C ALA A 88 9.06 16.07 -9.35
N LEU A 89 8.01 16.54 -10.03
CA LEU A 89 7.65 16.08 -11.37
C LEU A 89 8.79 16.30 -12.38
N LYS A 90 9.44 17.47 -12.37
CA LYS A 90 10.58 17.77 -13.27
C LYS A 90 11.77 16.84 -13.03
N LYS A 91 12.02 16.43 -11.79
CA LYS A 91 13.14 15.54 -11.42
C LYS A 91 12.84 14.05 -11.68
N LEU A 92 11.56 13.67 -11.66
CA LEU A 92 11.12 12.28 -11.81
C LEU A 92 10.71 11.91 -13.25
N LEU A 93 10.18 12.85 -14.01
CA LEU A 93 9.61 12.63 -15.36
C LEU A 93 10.38 13.41 -16.43
N PRO A 94 10.56 12.86 -17.65
CA PRO A 94 10.23 11.48 -18.05
C PRO A 94 11.11 10.44 -17.36
N GLY A 95 10.55 9.26 -17.06
CA GLY A 95 11.30 8.17 -16.42
C GLY A 95 10.43 7.03 -15.88
N LYS A 96 11.10 6.12 -15.15
CA LYS A 96 10.54 4.86 -14.62
C LYS A 96 9.68 5.05 -13.35
N VAL A 97 8.93 6.15 -13.29
CA VAL A 97 8.08 6.53 -12.15
C VAL A 97 6.67 6.86 -12.64
N THR A 98 5.68 6.42 -11.89
CA THR A 98 4.27 6.79 -12.02
C THR A 98 3.91 7.70 -10.86
N VAL A 99 3.32 8.86 -11.16
CA VAL A 99 2.93 9.86 -10.15
C VAL A 99 1.41 9.90 -10.04
N ILE A 100 0.87 9.80 -8.83
CA ILE A 100 -0.56 9.97 -8.58
C ILE A 100 -0.77 11.38 -8.07
N LEU A 101 -1.66 12.13 -8.74
CA LEU A 101 -1.90 13.54 -8.51
C LEU A 101 -3.40 13.79 -8.29
N PRO A 102 -3.76 14.84 -7.54
CA PRO A 102 -5.16 15.21 -7.35
C PRO A 102 -5.76 15.60 -8.71
N GLN A 103 -6.91 15.02 -9.04
CA GLN A 103 -7.59 15.38 -10.29
C GLN A 103 -8.22 16.78 -10.17
N LYS A 104 -8.46 17.47 -11.28
CA LYS A 104 -9.22 18.73 -11.28
C LYS A 104 -10.64 18.54 -10.80
N ASP A 105 -11.35 19.65 -10.60
CA ASP A 105 -12.79 19.64 -10.46
C ASP A 105 -13.44 18.79 -11.55
N LYS A 106 -14.36 17.92 -11.14
CA LYS A 106 -15.01 16.94 -12.01
C LYS A 106 -15.69 17.61 -13.18
N ASP A 107 -16.31 18.77 -12.98
CA ASP A 107 -17.07 19.43 -14.04
C ASP A 107 -16.18 19.89 -15.21
N THR A 108 -14.87 20.06 -14.98
CA THR A 108 -13.89 20.43 -16.00
C THR A 108 -13.24 19.23 -16.71
N LEU A 109 -13.47 18.01 -16.23
CA LEU A 109 -12.87 16.79 -16.77
C LEU A 109 -13.79 16.09 -17.78
N PRO A 110 -13.24 15.32 -18.74
CA PRO A 110 -14.03 14.40 -19.54
C PRO A 110 -14.86 13.45 -18.67
N TYR A 111 -16.06 13.06 -19.14
CA TYR A 111 -17.04 12.27 -18.39
C TYR A 111 -16.43 11.08 -17.63
N LEU A 112 -15.56 10.31 -18.30
CA LEU A 112 -14.92 9.12 -17.73
C LEU A 112 -14.06 9.42 -16.50
N PHE A 113 -13.41 10.58 -16.46
CA PHE A 113 -12.62 10.98 -15.30
C PHE A 113 -13.50 11.61 -14.21
N ARG A 114 -14.67 12.16 -14.54
CA ARG A 114 -15.67 12.60 -13.53
C ARG A 114 -16.17 11.45 -12.68
N MET A 115 -16.37 10.30 -13.31
CA MET A 115 -16.87 9.06 -12.68
C MET A 115 -15.84 8.38 -11.77
N ASN A 116 -14.59 8.86 -11.76
CA ASN A 116 -13.56 8.39 -10.84
C ASN A 116 -13.88 8.80 -9.39
N LYS A 117 -14.23 7.82 -8.55
CA LYS A 117 -14.54 8.04 -7.13
C LYS A 117 -13.30 8.38 -6.28
N LYS A 118 -12.09 8.11 -6.77
CA LYS A 118 -10.85 8.32 -6.00
C LYS A 118 -10.34 9.77 -6.04
N ASN A 119 -10.90 10.61 -6.90
CA ASN A 119 -10.50 12.02 -7.07
C ASN A 119 -8.99 12.22 -7.33
N LYS A 120 -8.33 11.23 -7.92
CA LYS A 120 -6.91 11.25 -8.23
C LYS A 120 -6.60 10.41 -9.46
N LEU A 121 -5.59 10.82 -10.22
CA LEU A 121 -5.18 10.20 -11.48
C LEU A 121 -3.69 9.86 -11.43
N GLY A 122 -3.33 8.69 -11.97
CA GLY A 122 -1.94 8.28 -12.15
C GLY A 122 -1.43 8.75 -13.50
N PHE A 123 -0.25 9.33 -13.56
CA PHE A 123 0.40 9.80 -14.79
C PHE A 123 1.77 9.17 -14.95
N ARG A 124 2.16 8.96 -16.20
CA ARG A 124 3.46 8.44 -16.59
C ARG A 124 3.94 9.13 -17.85
N ILE A 125 5.24 9.38 -17.91
CA ILE A 125 5.92 9.86 -19.12
C ILE A 125 7.14 8.94 -19.31
N PRO A 126 6.98 7.79 -19.99
CA PRO A 126 8.06 6.83 -20.18
C PRO A 126 9.21 7.46 -20.97
N ARG A 127 10.46 7.19 -20.57
CA ARG A 127 11.64 7.59 -21.35
C ARG A 127 11.96 6.55 -22.43
N HIS A 128 11.11 6.49 -23.46
CA HIS A 128 11.22 5.54 -24.57
C HIS A 128 10.80 6.21 -25.89
N ASN A 129 11.57 6.03 -26.97
CA ASN A 129 11.35 6.80 -28.21
C ASN A 129 10.03 6.42 -28.90
N VAL A 130 9.63 5.14 -28.88
CA VAL A 130 8.30 4.71 -29.35
C VAL A 130 7.17 5.42 -28.57
N CYS A 131 7.26 5.52 -27.23
CA CYS A 131 6.27 6.27 -26.44
C CYS A 131 6.26 7.76 -26.80
N SER A 132 7.44 8.35 -27.04
CA SER A 132 7.55 9.76 -27.44
C SER A 132 6.90 10.00 -28.80
N ALA A 133 7.15 9.10 -29.77
CA ALA A 133 6.54 9.16 -31.09
C ALA A 133 5.01 9.00 -31.04
N LEU A 134 4.50 8.02 -30.26
CA LEU A 134 3.07 7.83 -30.05
C LEU A 134 2.41 9.08 -29.47
N ASN A 135 2.93 9.63 -28.36
CA ASN A 135 2.32 10.81 -27.73
C ASN A 135 2.46 12.09 -28.58
N LYS A 136 3.46 12.17 -29.46
CA LYS A 136 3.60 13.29 -30.40
C LYS A 136 2.53 13.22 -31.50
N SER A 137 2.23 12.03 -32.00
CA SER A 137 1.21 11.81 -33.04
C SER A 137 -0.22 11.69 -32.49
N TYR A 138 -0.36 11.37 -31.20
CA TYR A 138 -1.63 11.21 -30.51
C TYR A 138 -1.68 11.98 -29.19
N PRO A 139 -2.30 13.17 -29.17
CA PRO A 139 -2.26 14.08 -28.01
C PRO A 139 -3.19 13.68 -26.85
N ASN A 140 -4.09 12.70 -27.06
CA ASN A 140 -4.98 12.20 -26.02
C ASN A 140 -4.21 11.30 -25.03
N PRO A 141 -4.62 11.27 -23.76
CA PRO A 141 -4.02 10.38 -22.77
C PRO A 141 -4.28 8.92 -23.15
N ILE A 142 -3.19 8.15 -23.27
CA ILE A 142 -3.27 6.70 -23.52
C ILE A 142 -3.17 6.00 -22.17
N THR A 143 -4.00 5.00 -21.90
CA THR A 143 -3.82 4.19 -20.68
C THR A 143 -2.46 3.51 -20.66
N THR A 144 -1.92 3.28 -19.45
CA THR A 144 -0.67 2.56 -19.27
C THR A 144 -0.75 1.67 -18.04
N THR A 145 -0.79 0.36 -18.30
CA THR A 145 -0.71 -0.71 -17.32
C THR A 145 0.17 -1.81 -17.92
N SER A 146 0.82 -2.63 -17.09
CA SER A 146 1.65 -3.72 -17.58
C SER A 146 0.83 -4.67 -18.47
N ALA A 147 1.45 -5.17 -19.54
CA ALA A 147 0.84 -6.10 -20.47
C ALA A 147 0.80 -7.53 -19.90
N ASN A 148 0.07 -7.72 -18.81
CA ASN A 148 -0.21 -9.02 -18.19
C ASN A 148 -1.62 -9.03 -17.60
N ILE A 149 -2.24 -10.21 -17.50
CA ILE A 149 -3.50 -10.39 -16.79
C ILE A 149 -3.30 -10.01 -15.33
N SER A 150 -4.29 -9.34 -14.71
CA SER A 150 -4.19 -8.92 -13.31
C SER A 150 -3.94 -10.12 -12.39
N GLY A 151 -2.90 -10.02 -11.55
CA GLY A 151 -2.49 -11.08 -10.62
C GLY A 151 -1.51 -12.11 -11.20
N LYS A 152 -1.34 -12.19 -12.53
CA LYS A 152 -0.32 -13.04 -13.14
C LYS A 152 1.06 -12.39 -13.14
N ALA A 153 2.11 -13.19 -13.39
CA ALA A 153 3.47 -12.71 -13.57
C ALA A 153 3.58 -11.63 -14.67
N ASN A 154 4.54 -10.72 -14.53
CA ASN A 154 4.82 -9.72 -15.55
C ASN A 154 5.28 -10.41 -16.84
N ALA A 155 4.71 -10.04 -17.97
CA ALA A 155 5.17 -10.45 -19.29
C ALA A 155 6.43 -9.64 -19.66
N LEU A 156 7.53 -10.33 -19.94
CA LEU A 156 8.82 -9.71 -20.26
C LEU A 156 9.13 -9.75 -21.77
N THR A 157 8.49 -10.67 -22.48
CA THR A 157 8.59 -10.84 -23.94
C THR A 157 7.22 -10.69 -24.59
N ILE A 158 7.20 -10.50 -25.91
CA ILE A 158 5.94 -10.47 -26.68
C ILE A 158 5.26 -11.85 -26.66
N GLN A 159 6.04 -12.93 -26.64
CA GLN A 159 5.54 -14.29 -26.53
C GLN A 159 4.76 -14.49 -25.23
N ASP A 160 5.25 -13.97 -24.10
CA ASP A 160 4.53 -13.99 -22.82
C ASP A 160 3.19 -13.24 -22.90
N ILE A 161 3.15 -12.11 -23.63
CA ILE A 161 1.95 -11.30 -23.81
C ILE A 161 0.93 -12.07 -24.66
N ILE A 162 1.36 -12.63 -25.79
CA ILE A 162 0.51 -13.43 -26.69
C ILE A 162 -0.02 -14.67 -25.95
N ALA A 163 0.81 -15.37 -25.17
CA ALA A 163 0.38 -16.51 -24.37
C ALA A 163 -0.69 -16.13 -23.32
N GLN A 164 -0.68 -14.89 -22.83
CA GLN A 164 -1.68 -14.42 -21.86
C GLN A 164 -2.96 -13.89 -22.52
N PHE A 165 -2.87 -13.18 -23.64
CA PHE A 165 -4.02 -12.46 -24.22
C PHE A 165 -4.56 -13.05 -25.53
N GLY A 166 -3.79 -13.89 -26.22
CA GLY A 166 -4.17 -14.48 -27.50
C GLY A 166 -4.44 -13.43 -28.57
N ASP A 167 -5.55 -13.59 -29.27
CA ASP A 167 -6.05 -12.78 -30.38
C ASP A 167 -6.82 -11.53 -29.95
N LYS A 168 -7.00 -11.30 -28.64
CA LYS A 168 -7.81 -10.19 -28.09
C LYS A 168 -7.16 -8.81 -28.19
N LEU A 169 -5.94 -8.73 -28.73
CA LEU A 169 -5.18 -7.50 -28.92
C LEU A 169 -5.39 -6.99 -30.35
N ASP A 170 -5.55 -5.69 -30.53
CA ASP A 170 -5.73 -5.11 -31.86
C ASP A 170 -4.37 -4.84 -32.52
N LEU A 171 -3.34 -4.46 -31.74
CA LEU A 171 -1.97 -4.21 -32.23
C LEU A 171 -0.89 -4.59 -31.21
N ILE A 172 0.22 -5.15 -31.71
CA ILE A 172 1.49 -5.30 -30.98
C ILE A 172 2.60 -4.53 -31.70
N LEU A 173 3.25 -3.60 -30.97
CA LEU A 173 4.50 -2.95 -31.36
C LEU A 173 5.67 -3.65 -30.66
N ASP A 174 6.36 -4.54 -31.37
CA ASP A 174 7.51 -5.29 -30.85
C ASP A 174 8.82 -4.51 -31.04
N ALA A 175 9.36 -3.98 -29.95
CA ALA A 175 10.67 -3.32 -29.94
C ALA A 175 11.75 -4.15 -29.24
N GLY A 176 11.57 -5.47 -29.22
CA GLY A 176 12.46 -6.41 -28.55
C GLY A 176 12.22 -6.51 -27.04
N PRO A 177 13.08 -7.25 -26.32
CA PRO A 177 12.91 -7.50 -24.89
C PRO A 177 13.12 -6.24 -24.06
N VAL A 178 12.22 -6.03 -23.10
CA VAL A 178 12.36 -4.96 -22.10
C VAL A 178 13.36 -5.36 -21.02
N LYS A 179 14.25 -4.45 -20.64
CA LYS A 179 15.27 -4.72 -19.60
C LYS A 179 14.72 -4.69 -18.16
N GLY A 180 13.56 -4.09 -17.94
CA GLY A 180 12.95 -3.97 -16.61
C GLY A 180 12.15 -5.20 -16.20
N LYS A 181 12.04 -5.45 -14.89
CA LYS A 181 11.34 -6.60 -14.29
C LYS A 181 10.21 -6.20 -13.34
N LYS A 182 10.32 -5.04 -12.66
CA LYS A 182 9.43 -4.65 -11.55
C LYS A 182 8.36 -3.61 -11.93
N GLY A 183 8.46 -3.00 -13.11
CA GLY A 183 7.59 -1.90 -13.53
C GLY A 183 7.97 -0.56 -12.88
N SER A 184 7.18 0.49 -13.10
CA SER A 184 7.45 1.82 -12.53
C SER A 184 7.28 1.87 -11.01
N THR A 185 8.08 2.69 -10.34
CA THR A 185 7.81 3.06 -8.94
C THR A 185 6.61 3.99 -8.88
N ILE A 186 5.67 3.75 -7.96
CA ILE A 186 4.42 4.50 -7.86
C ILE A 186 4.47 5.39 -6.62
N ILE A 187 4.35 6.70 -6.82
CA ILE A 187 4.34 7.71 -5.75
C ILE A 187 3.00 8.43 -5.77
N ASP A 188 2.35 8.53 -4.61
CA ASP A 188 1.11 9.27 -4.41
C ASP A 188 1.38 10.62 -3.74
N PHE A 189 1.21 11.67 -4.55
CA PHE A 189 1.34 13.06 -4.14
C PHE A 189 0.03 13.66 -3.61
N THR A 190 -1.01 12.85 -3.38
CA THR A 190 -2.29 13.29 -2.79
C THR A 190 -2.34 13.21 -1.27
N LYS A 191 -1.26 12.75 -0.63
CA LYS A 191 -1.14 12.52 0.81
C LYS A 191 -0.06 13.42 1.40
N ASN A 192 -0.09 13.63 2.71
CA ASN A 192 1.02 14.24 3.44
C ASN A 192 1.32 13.36 4.67
N PRO A 193 2.54 12.80 4.84
CA PRO A 193 3.64 12.78 3.86
C PRO A 193 3.23 12.07 2.54
N PHE A 194 3.99 12.29 1.47
CA PHE A 194 3.74 11.60 0.19
C PHE A 194 4.06 10.11 0.33
N LEU A 195 3.25 9.25 -0.31
CA LEU A 195 3.34 7.80 -0.13
C LEU A 195 3.94 7.11 -1.34
N VAL A 196 4.99 6.32 -1.14
CA VAL A 196 5.42 5.33 -2.14
C VAL A 196 4.52 4.11 -2.01
N LEU A 197 3.59 3.94 -2.95
CA LEU A 197 2.62 2.84 -2.93
C LEU A 197 3.23 1.51 -3.38
N ARG A 198 4.21 1.57 -4.28
CA ARG A 198 4.95 0.42 -4.80
C ARG A 198 6.34 0.84 -5.22
N GLU A 199 7.36 0.15 -4.72
CA GLU A 199 8.72 0.26 -5.23
C GLU A 199 8.86 -0.58 -6.52
N GLY A 200 9.33 0.05 -7.61
CA GLY A 200 9.54 -0.58 -8.91
C GLY A 200 11.02 -0.57 -9.30
N GLU A 201 11.30 -0.27 -10.58
CA GLU A 201 12.66 -0.14 -11.12
C GLU A 201 13.52 0.95 -10.43
N VAL A 202 12.88 1.93 -9.76
CA VAL A 202 13.57 2.97 -8.99
C VAL A 202 13.31 2.74 -7.51
N SER A 203 14.32 2.27 -6.78
CA SER A 203 14.26 2.09 -5.33
C SER A 203 13.88 3.39 -4.60
N VAL A 204 13.19 3.29 -3.46
CA VAL A 204 12.81 4.48 -2.66
C VAL A 204 14.01 5.32 -2.25
N ASP A 205 15.16 4.71 -1.95
CA ASP A 205 16.36 5.46 -1.56
C ASP A 205 16.91 6.33 -2.70
N LYS A 206 16.86 5.83 -3.93
CA LYS A 206 17.20 6.64 -5.13
C LYS A 206 16.24 7.80 -5.32
N ILE A 207 14.96 7.63 -4.98
CA ILE A 207 13.97 8.72 -5.06
C ILE A 207 14.24 9.76 -3.97
N ARG A 208 14.49 9.33 -2.73
CA ARG A 208 14.87 10.22 -1.62
C ARG A 208 16.13 11.02 -1.94
N LYS A 209 17.16 10.40 -2.52
CA LYS A 209 18.36 11.12 -2.98
C LYS A 209 18.06 12.20 -4.03
N LYS A 210 17.09 11.97 -4.92
CA LYS A 210 16.66 12.98 -5.91
C LYS A 210 15.79 14.09 -5.30
N LEU A 211 15.07 13.76 -4.24
CA LEU A 211 14.06 14.60 -3.59
C LEU A 211 14.33 14.66 -2.07
N PRO A 212 15.47 15.22 -1.64
CA PRO A 212 15.88 15.17 -0.23
C PRO A 212 14.92 15.93 0.69
N ASP A 213 14.34 17.02 0.19
CA ASP A 213 13.47 17.91 0.97
C ASP A 213 11.99 17.49 0.93
N ILE A 214 11.67 16.36 0.29
CA ILE A 214 10.30 15.91 0.09
C ILE A 214 9.97 14.78 1.09
N PRO A 215 8.92 14.93 1.93
CA PRO A 215 8.59 13.94 2.94
C PRO A 215 7.98 12.70 2.28
N LEU A 216 8.82 11.69 2.01
CA LEU A 216 8.44 10.42 1.38
C LEU A 216 8.41 9.26 2.37
N GLN A 217 7.25 8.63 2.49
CA GLN A 217 7.03 7.45 3.31
C GLN A 217 6.68 6.23 2.45
N LYS A 218 7.21 5.06 2.80
CA LYS A 218 6.76 3.79 2.23
C LYS A 218 5.37 3.48 2.79
N ARG A 219 4.44 3.13 1.91
CA ARG A 219 3.10 2.67 2.30
C ARG A 219 3.19 1.43 3.19
N LYS A 220 2.57 1.48 4.36
CA LYS A 220 2.47 0.31 5.23
C LYS A 220 1.42 -0.65 4.65
N SER A 221 1.70 -1.95 4.68
CA SER A 221 0.80 -3.01 4.22
C SER A 221 -0.03 -3.63 5.36
N LYS A 222 0.40 -3.44 6.61
CA LYS A 222 -0.27 -3.95 7.81
C LYS A 222 -0.37 -2.86 8.86
N TYR A 223 -1.47 -2.88 9.60
CA TYR A 223 -1.65 -2.09 10.81
C TYR A 223 -0.99 -2.83 11.98
N VAL A 224 -0.02 -2.21 12.65
CA VAL A 224 0.78 -2.88 13.68
C VAL A 224 0.27 -2.51 15.08
N VAL A 225 -0.21 -3.51 15.83
CA VAL A 225 -0.63 -3.38 17.24
C VAL A 225 0.40 -4.05 18.12
N THR A 226 0.98 -3.34 19.08
CA THR A 226 1.95 -3.88 20.03
C THR A 226 1.41 -3.80 21.45
N PHE A 227 1.26 -4.95 22.11
CA PHE A 227 0.91 -5.02 23.54
C PHE A 227 2.15 -4.94 24.42
N VAL A 228 2.08 -4.17 25.50
CA VAL A 228 3.21 -3.97 26.42
C VAL A 228 2.84 -4.29 27.86
N CYS A 229 3.66 -5.12 28.51
CA CYS A 229 3.64 -5.33 29.95
C CYS A 229 5.06 -5.22 30.54
N SER A 230 5.30 -5.69 31.77
CA SER A 230 6.64 -5.57 32.40
C SER A 230 7.68 -6.45 31.71
N GLY A 231 7.56 -7.78 31.83
CA GLY A 231 8.58 -8.74 31.34
C GLY A 231 8.27 -9.44 30.02
N ASN A 232 7.17 -9.09 29.34
CA ASN A 232 6.72 -9.73 28.08
C ASN A 232 6.52 -11.26 28.13
N ILE A 233 6.11 -11.79 29.28
CA ILE A 233 5.93 -13.23 29.49
C ILE A 233 4.54 -13.65 29.98
N CYS A 234 3.63 -12.71 30.23
CA CYS A 234 2.29 -13.00 30.78
C CYS A 234 1.19 -12.21 30.05
N ARG A 235 0.90 -11.00 30.54
CA ARG A 235 -0.24 -10.18 30.08
C ARG A 235 -0.16 -9.80 28.59
N SER A 236 1.00 -9.31 28.12
CA SER A 236 1.14 -8.88 26.73
C SER A 236 1.12 -10.02 25.69
N PRO A 237 1.77 -11.20 25.89
CA PRO A 237 1.61 -12.31 24.97
C PRO A 237 0.18 -12.90 24.99
N LEU A 238 -0.48 -12.98 26.14
CA LEU A 238 -1.90 -13.38 26.21
C LEU A 238 -2.79 -12.43 25.40
N ALA A 239 -2.64 -11.10 25.57
CA ALA A 239 -3.40 -10.12 24.80
C ALA A 239 -3.14 -10.20 23.29
N MET A 240 -1.88 -10.43 22.90
CA MET A 240 -1.48 -10.66 21.51
C MET A 240 -2.21 -11.89 20.93
N GLY A 241 -2.16 -13.02 21.64
CA GLY A 241 -2.82 -14.25 21.24
C GLY A 241 -4.34 -14.11 21.12
N ILE A 242 -4.99 -13.50 22.12
CA ILE A 242 -6.45 -13.22 22.10
C ILE A 242 -6.81 -12.38 20.87
N LEU A 243 -6.09 -11.28 20.62
CA LEU A 243 -6.42 -10.39 19.50
C LEU A 243 -6.19 -11.09 18.15
N ARG A 244 -5.14 -11.90 18.00
CA ARG A 244 -4.92 -12.73 16.79
C ARG A 244 -6.11 -13.68 16.57
N ALA A 245 -6.56 -14.37 17.62
CA ALA A 245 -7.72 -15.27 17.55
C ALA A 245 -9.00 -14.51 17.16
N MET A 246 -9.24 -13.31 17.71
CA MET A 246 -10.38 -12.46 17.34
C MET A 246 -10.31 -12.00 15.87
N LEU A 247 -9.13 -11.56 15.41
CA LEU A 247 -8.92 -11.10 14.03
C LEU A 247 -9.03 -12.22 13.00
N SER A 248 -8.66 -13.46 13.35
CA SER A 248 -8.75 -14.63 12.46
C SER A 248 -10.16 -14.87 11.90
N LYS A 249 -11.18 -14.47 12.68
CA LYS A 249 -12.61 -14.54 12.36
C LYS A 249 -13.10 -13.36 11.50
N THR A 250 -12.19 -12.50 11.05
CA THR A 250 -12.51 -11.30 10.27
C THR A 250 -11.75 -11.26 8.95
N LYS A 251 -12.24 -10.46 8.01
CA LYS A 251 -11.54 -10.17 6.75
C LYS A 251 -10.22 -9.40 6.92
N TYR A 252 -9.90 -8.92 8.12
CA TYR A 252 -8.72 -8.11 8.40
C TYR A 252 -7.50 -8.92 8.85
N ARG A 253 -7.62 -10.25 9.00
CA ARG A 253 -6.56 -11.13 9.50
C ARG A 253 -5.18 -10.95 8.84
N ASN A 254 -5.15 -10.63 7.54
CA ASN A 254 -3.92 -10.46 6.77
C ASN A 254 -3.44 -8.99 6.70
N LEU A 255 -4.21 -8.06 7.27
CA LEU A 255 -3.97 -6.61 7.23
C LEU A 255 -3.54 -6.05 8.58
N VAL A 256 -3.41 -6.90 9.60
CA VAL A 256 -3.01 -6.50 10.95
C VAL A 256 -1.86 -7.39 11.39
N GLU A 257 -0.84 -6.76 11.95
CA GLU A 257 0.23 -7.44 12.66
C GLU A 257 0.05 -7.20 14.15
N VAL A 258 0.03 -8.27 14.93
CA VAL A 258 -0.13 -8.18 16.39
C VAL A 258 1.13 -8.69 17.05
N ASN A 259 1.75 -7.83 17.84
CA ASN A 259 3.03 -8.00 18.48
C ASN A 259 2.90 -7.83 19.99
N SER A 260 3.91 -8.27 20.73
CA SER A 260 4.08 -7.93 22.14
C SER A 260 5.54 -7.58 22.48
N ALA A 261 5.72 -6.84 23.57
CA ALA A 261 7.01 -6.41 24.12
C ALA A 261 6.91 -6.13 25.64
N GLY A 262 8.05 -5.86 26.27
CA GLY A 262 8.21 -5.62 27.71
C GLY A 262 8.91 -4.30 28.03
N THR A 263 8.54 -3.62 29.12
CA THR A 263 9.24 -2.40 29.57
C THR A 263 10.56 -2.72 30.28
N LEU A 264 10.73 -3.94 30.79
CA LEU A 264 11.96 -4.38 31.45
C LEU A 264 12.90 -5.02 30.43
N ASN A 265 14.19 -4.72 30.55
CA ASN A 265 15.24 -5.37 29.77
C ASN A 265 15.70 -6.65 30.46
N LEU A 266 14.87 -7.69 30.38
CA LEU A 266 15.16 -9.02 30.93
C LEU A 266 15.71 -9.96 29.84
N PRO A 267 16.45 -11.02 30.22
CA PRO A 267 16.83 -12.07 29.27
C PRO A 267 15.62 -12.64 28.51
N THR A 268 15.86 -12.98 27.24
CA THR A 268 14.86 -13.63 26.41
C THR A 268 14.46 -14.97 27.00
N GLN A 269 13.16 -15.17 27.19
CA GLN A 269 12.60 -16.37 27.79
C GLN A 269 11.20 -16.64 27.21
N PRO A 270 10.71 -17.89 27.25
CA PRO A 270 9.37 -18.21 26.77
C PRO A 270 8.29 -17.55 27.64
N VAL A 271 7.03 -17.75 27.24
CA VAL A 271 5.87 -17.39 28.07
C VAL A 271 5.98 -18.08 29.43
N TYR A 272 5.56 -17.39 30.49
CA TYR A 272 5.47 -17.97 31.82
C TYR A 272 4.54 -19.19 31.81
N GLU A 273 4.92 -20.28 32.47
CA GLU A 273 4.23 -21.58 32.42
C GLU A 273 2.71 -21.46 32.56
N TYR A 274 2.21 -20.83 33.63
CA TYR A 274 0.75 -20.67 33.83
C TYR A 274 0.07 -19.79 32.78
N ALA A 275 0.78 -18.83 32.17
CA ALA A 275 0.24 -18.09 31.04
C ALA A 275 0.21 -18.95 29.76
N GLY A 276 1.18 -19.85 29.57
CA GLY A 276 1.18 -20.84 28.48
C GLY A 276 -0.01 -21.80 28.61
N GLU A 277 -0.18 -22.41 29.79
CA GLU A 277 -1.29 -23.32 30.08
C GLU A 277 -2.66 -22.64 29.86
N VAL A 278 -2.85 -21.43 30.37
CA VAL A 278 -4.11 -20.69 30.18
C VAL A 278 -4.33 -20.32 28.71
N ALA A 279 -3.28 -20.08 27.94
CA ALA A 279 -3.40 -19.87 26.49
C ALA A 279 -3.85 -21.15 25.77
N GLU A 280 -3.25 -22.30 26.11
CA GLU A 280 -3.61 -23.61 25.56
C GLU A 280 -5.06 -24.01 25.90
N GLU A 281 -5.50 -23.80 27.15
CA GLU A 281 -6.88 -23.97 27.61
C GLU A 281 -7.90 -23.20 26.75
N ASN A 282 -7.43 -22.12 26.08
CA ASN A 282 -8.25 -21.24 25.25
C ASN A 282 -7.93 -21.33 23.75
N HIS A 283 -7.18 -22.37 23.33
CA HIS A 283 -6.77 -22.59 21.94
C HIS A 283 -5.96 -21.43 21.34
N ILE A 284 -5.10 -20.81 22.14
CA ILE A 284 -4.18 -19.77 21.73
C ILE A 284 -2.77 -20.33 21.71
N ASP A 285 -2.16 -20.36 20.53
CA ASP A 285 -0.78 -20.77 20.36
C ASP A 285 0.19 -19.62 20.68
N LEU A 286 1.04 -19.85 21.68
CA LEU A 286 2.15 -18.98 22.08
C LEU A 286 3.50 -19.73 22.11
N SER A 287 3.59 -20.92 21.52
CA SER A 287 4.80 -21.77 21.56
C SER A 287 6.02 -21.07 20.96
N GLU A 288 5.82 -20.29 19.90
CA GLU A 288 6.86 -19.50 19.22
C GLU A 288 7.11 -18.12 19.84
N HIS A 289 6.46 -17.78 20.98
CA HIS A 289 6.64 -16.48 21.63
C HIS A 289 7.85 -16.47 22.56
N PHE A 290 8.70 -15.46 22.40
CA PHE A 290 9.81 -15.17 23.30
C PHE A 290 9.79 -13.70 23.74
N SER A 291 10.14 -13.45 25.00
CA SER A 291 10.19 -12.12 25.58
C SER A 291 11.21 -11.23 24.87
N ARG A 292 10.86 -9.96 24.71
CA ARG A 292 11.74 -8.92 24.19
C ARG A 292 11.44 -7.55 24.81
N PRO A 293 12.43 -6.68 24.98
CA PRO A 293 12.21 -5.33 25.46
C PRO A 293 11.55 -4.48 24.36
N VAL A 294 10.86 -3.42 24.78
CA VAL A 294 10.45 -2.33 23.89
C VAL A 294 11.70 -1.61 23.41
N THR A 295 11.76 -1.34 22.10
CA THR A 295 12.83 -0.59 21.45
C THR A 295 12.24 0.56 20.64
N GLU A 296 13.07 1.54 20.27
CA GLU A 296 12.66 2.64 19.38
C GLU A 296 12.09 2.11 18.06
N ARG A 297 12.71 1.08 17.48
CA ARG A 297 12.21 0.40 16.28
C ARG A 297 10.78 -0.14 16.46
N ILE A 298 10.50 -0.84 17.57
CA ILE A 298 9.13 -1.34 17.85
C ILE A 298 8.16 -0.17 17.95
N MET A 299 8.58 0.91 18.60
CA MET A 299 7.76 2.10 18.75
C MET A 299 7.51 2.77 17.40
N ASP A 300 8.49 2.93 16.51
CA ASP A 300 8.33 3.49 15.17
C ASP A 300 7.40 2.65 14.29
N GLU A 301 7.54 1.32 14.34
CA GLU A 301 6.77 0.39 13.53
C GLU A 301 5.30 0.32 13.96
N ALA A 302 5.03 0.37 15.27
CA ALA A 302 3.68 0.29 15.82
C ALA A 302 2.79 1.45 15.35
N ASP A 303 1.57 1.13 14.93
CA ASP A 303 0.50 2.10 14.71
C ASP A 303 -0.34 2.31 15.99
N LEU A 304 -0.34 1.31 16.89
CA LEU A 304 -0.98 1.35 18.20
C LEU A 304 -0.14 0.59 19.24
N VAL A 305 0.10 1.20 20.39
CA VAL A 305 0.79 0.59 21.53
C VAL A 305 -0.17 0.50 22.72
N VAL A 306 -0.42 -0.71 23.21
CA VAL A 306 -1.42 -0.99 24.22
C VAL A 306 -0.78 -1.49 25.51
N CYS A 307 -0.77 -0.64 26.53
CA CYS A 307 -0.21 -0.91 27.85
C CYS A 307 -1.19 -1.67 28.74
N MET A 308 -0.65 -2.63 29.51
CA MET A 308 -1.41 -3.43 30.47
C MET A 308 -1.61 -2.73 31.82
N ALA A 309 -0.71 -1.84 32.22
CA ALA A 309 -0.77 -1.13 33.49
C ALA A 309 -0.31 0.33 33.39
N LEU A 310 -0.67 1.12 34.41
CA LEU A 310 -0.37 2.55 34.48
C LEU A 310 1.13 2.85 34.42
N ASN A 311 1.95 2.07 35.12
CA ASN A 311 3.41 2.23 35.10
C ASN A 311 4.01 2.00 33.71
N HIS A 312 3.47 1.08 32.90
CA HIS A 312 3.91 0.90 31.51
C HIS A 312 3.55 2.13 30.67
N TYR A 313 2.32 2.63 30.81
CA TYR A 313 1.84 3.81 30.11
C TYR A 313 2.65 5.07 30.44
N THR A 314 2.90 5.33 31.73
CA THR A 314 3.69 6.49 32.16
C THR A 314 5.14 6.37 31.69
N HIS A 315 5.76 5.19 31.87
CA HIS A 315 7.13 4.95 31.43
C HIS A 315 7.30 5.14 29.92
N LEU A 316 6.48 4.50 29.09
CA LEU A 316 6.61 4.60 27.63
C LEU A 316 6.37 6.01 27.11
N ARG A 317 5.41 6.76 27.68
CA ARG A 317 5.17 8.15 27.27
C ARG A 317 6.29 9.11 27.67
N ALA A 318 7.02 8.78 28.73
CA ALA A 318 8.21 9.53 29.14
C ALA A 318 9.41 9.17 28.25
N ALA A 319 9.64 7.88 28.01
CA ALA A 319 10.76 7.39 27.21
C ALA A 319 10.62 7.69 25.70
N PHE A 320 9.39 7.75 25.18
CA PHE A 320 9.10 7.93 23.75
C PHE A 320 8.09 9.06 23.51
N PRO A 321 8.45 10.32 23.79
CA PRO A 321 7.51 11.44 23.74
C PRO A 321 6.90 11.68 22.36
N GLN A 322 7.62 11.38 21.29
CA GLN A 322 7.18 11.49 19.89
C GLN A 322 6.07 10.49 19.52
N HIS A 323 5.83 9.48 20.37
CA HIS A 323 4.83 8.43 20.12
C HIS A 323 3.64 8.48 21.08
N LYS A 324 3.54 9.53 21.91
CA LYS A 324 2.48 9.70 22.92
C LYS A 324 1.07 9.43 22.37
N GLU A 325 0.72 9.91 21.19
CA GLU A 325 -0.65 9.80 20.66
C GLU A 325 -1.11 8.36 20.36
N LYS A 326 -0.16 7.42 20.17
CA LYS A 326 -0.49 6.01 19.90
C LYS A 326 -0.32 5.09 21.10
N ILE A 327 0.10 5.61 22.26
CA ILE A 327 0.26 4.84 23.49
C ILE A 327 -1.00 4.98 24.34
N ILE A 328 -1.68 3.86 24.60
CA ILE A 328 -2.93 3.79 25.35
C ILE A 328 -2.86 2.73 26.46
N MET A 329 -3.80 2.76 27.41
CA MET A 329 -4.01 1.66 28.37
C MET A 329 -5.24 0.84 27.98
N LEU A 330 -5.15 -0.49 27.98
CA LEU A 330 -6.23 -1.38 27.56
C LEU A 330 -7.55 -1.08 28.30
N LYS A 331 -7.53 -1.04 29.64
CA LYS A 331 -8.73 -0.79 30.45
C LYS A 331 -9.31 0.61 30.29
N GLN A 332 -8.46 1.62 30.06
CA GLN A 332 -8.90 3.02 29.96
C GLN A 332 -9.36 3.42 28.55
N TRP A 333 -8.94 2.68 27.52
CA TRP A 333 -9.20 3.04 26.12
C TRP A 333 -10.69 3.22 25.84
N ASN A 334 -11.06 4.40 25.31
CA ASN A 334 -12.43 4.79 24.95
C ASN A 334 -13.43 4.72 26.11
N ARG A 335 -12.96 4.93 27.35
CA ARG A 335 -13.84 5.22 28.50
C ARG A 335 -13.83 6.72 28.77
N PRO A 336 -15.01 7.36 28.94
CA PRO A 336 -15.09 8.80 29.21
C PRO A 336 -14.61 9.13 30.63
N LYS A 337 -14.92 8.28 31.61
CA LYS A 337 -14.47 8.45 32.99
C LYS A 337 -13.13 7.74 33.22
N LYS A 338 -12.22 8.41 33.93
CA LYS A 338 -10.99 7.79 34.42
C LYS A 338 -11.33 6.69 35.42
N LEU A 339 -10.73 5.51 35.24
CA LEU A 339 -10.85 4.42 36.20
C LEU A 339 -9.98 4.72 37.43
N PHE A 340 -10.48 4.33 38.61
CA PHE A 340 -9.68 4.35 39.83
C PHE A 340 -8.46 3.42 39.70
N ASN A 341 -8.67 2.20 39.17
CA ASN A 341 -7.59 1.27 38.82
C ASN A 341 -7.63 0.90 37.32
N PRO A 342 -6.84 1.59 36.47
CA PRO A 342 -6.77 1.30 35.04
C PRO A 342 -5.79 0.16 34.70
N SER A 343 -5.18 -0.51 35.69
CA SER A 343 -4.19 -1.57 35.47
C SER A 343 -4.85 -2.96 35.46
N ILE A 344 -4.35 -3.83 34.58
CA ILE A 344 -4.48 -5.28 34.68
C ILE A 344 -3.43 -5.75 35.69
N ALA A 345 -3.87 -6.45 36.75
CA ALA A 345 -3.00 -6.90 37.83
C ALA A 345 -1.86 -7.79 37.31
N ASP A 346 -0.69 -7.72 37.94
CA ASP A 346 0.44 -8.57 37.55
C ASP A 346 0.26 -9.97 38.14
N PRO A 347 0.17 -11.04 37.32
CA PRO A 347 -0.11 -12.38 37.85
C PRO A 347 1.12 -13.11 38.38
N ILE A 348 2.32 -12.57 38.19
CA ILE A 348 3.57 -13.18 38.67
C ILE A 348 3.52 -13.39 40.19
N GLY A 349 3.85 -14.62 40.63
CA GLY A 349 3.83 -15.00 42.05
C GLY A 349 2.45 -15.43 42.57
N HIS A 350 1.41 -15.42 41.73
CA HIS A 350 0.07 -15.88 42.09
C HIS A 350 -0.27 -17.27 41.51
N SER A 351 -1.41 -17.83 41.93
CA SER A 351 -1.88 -19.14 41.51
C SER A 351 -2.30 -19.18 40.04
N ARG A 352 -2.39 -20.38 39.46
CA ARG A 352 -2.92 -20.63 38.11
C ARG A 352 -4.31 -20.02 37.90
N ASP A 353 -5.19 -20.06 38.91
CA ASP A 353 -6.52 -19.44 38.83
C ASP A 353 -6.45 -17.92 38.68
N PHE A 354 -5.46 -17.26 39.29
CA PHE A 354 -5.22 -15.83 39.08
C PHE A 354 -4.81 -15.52 37.64
N PHE A 355 -4.05 -16.41 36.99
CA PHE A 355 -3.75 -16.30 35.55
C PHE A 355 -4.99 -16.46 34.69
N ARG A 356 -5.91 -17.38 35.04
CA ARG A 356 -7.22 -17.52 34.36
C ARG A 356 -8.06 -16.24 34.50
N ASP A 357 -8.08 -15.64 35.69
CA ASP A 357 -8.77 -14.37 35.91
C ASP A 357 -8.15 -13.21 35.14
N THR A 358 -6.81 -13.15 35.11
CA THR A 358 -6.07 -12.19 34.28
C THR A 358 -6.42 -12.34 32.80
N TYR A 359 -6.47 -13.57 32.30
CA TYR A 359 -6.89 -13.85 30.92
C TYR A 359 -8.33 -13.40 30.66
N ARG A 360 -9.27 -13.73 31.55
CA ARG A 360 -10.68 -13.32 31.45
C ARG A 360 -10.80 -11.80 31.42
N GLU A 361 -10.04 -11.08 32.24
CA GLU A 361 -10.03 -9.62 32.28
C GLU A 361 -9.51 -9.04 30.95
N ILE A 362 -8.36 -9.52 30.46
CA ILE A 362 -7.79 -9.08 29.17
C ILE A 362 -8.77 -9.34 28.03
N HIS A 363 -9.35 -10.54 27.97
CA HIS A 363 -10.30 -10.93 26.93
C HIS A 363 -11.56 -10.07 26.97
N LYS A 364 -12.11 -9.80 28.17
CA LYS A 364 -13.26 -8.89 28.36
C LYS A 364 -12.95 -7.49 27.83
N GLU A 365 -11.81 -6.91 28.19
CA GLU A 365 -11.45 -5.57 27.75
C GLU A 365 -11.13 -5.52 26.25
N LEU A 366 -10.49 -6.55 25.68
CA LEU A 366 -10.27 -6.66 24.24
C LEU A 366 -11.59 -6.75 23.46
N LYS A 367 -12.55 -7.56 23.91
CA LYS A 367 -13.90 -7.60 23.34
C LYS A 367 -14.57 -6.23 23.34
N ARG A 368 -14.44 -5.49 24.44
CA ARG A 368 -14.99 -4.13 24.56
C ARG A 368 -14.36 -3.16 23.57
N VAL A 369 -13.04 -3.20 23.38
CA VAL A 369 -12.33 -2.23 22.51
C VAL A 369 -12.29 -2.64 21.04
N PHE A 370 -12.57 -3.91 20.73
CA PHE A 370 -12.45 -4.47 19.38
C PHE A 370 -13.20 -3.66 18.30
N PRO A 371 -14.44 -3.18 18.50
CA PRO A 371 -15.13 -2.36 17.50
C PRO A 371 -14.37 -1.08 17.13
N PHE A 372 -13.71 -0.44 18.11
CA PHE A 372 -12.91 0.76 17.89
C PHE A 372 -11.61 0.44 17.17
N LEU A 373 -10.94 -0.65 17.55
CA LEU A 373 -9.77 -1.14 16.83
C LEU A 373 -10.11 -1.43 15.35
N ILE A 374 -11.26 -2.04 15.08
CA ILE A 374 -11.73 -2.28 13.70
C ILE A 374 -11.96 -0.95 12.96
N GLN A 375 -12.45 0.10 13.64
CA GLN A 375 -12.58 1.43 13.05
C GLN A 375 -11.21 2.02 12.69
N ASP A 376 -10.21 1.86 13.55
CA ASP A 376 -8.82 2.30 13.28
C ASP A 376 -8.21 1.54 12.09
N ILE A 377 -8.39 0.22 12.03
CA ILE A 377 -7.96 -0.61 10.91
C ILE A 377 -8.63 -0.16 9.61
N LYS A 378 -9.94 0.13 9.61
CA LYS A 378 -10.66 0.66 8.44
C LYS A 378 -10.09 2.00 7.99
N ARG A 379 -9.76 2.90 8.93
CA ARG A 379 -9.11 4.19 8.64
C ARG A 379 -7.73 3.99 8.02
N PHE A 380 -6.92 3.09 8.58
CA PHE A 380 -5.61 2.71 8.06
C PHE A 380 -5.68 2.19 6.62
N ILE A 381 -6.59 1.25 6.35
CA ILE A 381 -6.80 0.65 5.01
C ILE A 381 -7.18 1.73 4.01
N LYS A 382 -8.12 2.62 4.38
CA LYS A 382 -8.55 3.73 3.52
C LYS A 382 -7.40 4.71 3.25
N TYR A 383 -6.59 5.03 4.26
CA TYR A 383 -5.47 5.94 4.10
C TYR A 383 -4.38 5.36 3.19
N ASN A 384 -4.09 4.06 3.33
CA ASN A 384 -3.06 3.33 2.60
C ASN A 384 -3.55 2.67 1.29
N ASP A 385 -4.79 2.90 0.83
CA ASP A 385 -5.34 2.29 -0.40
C ASP A 385 -5.09 0.76 -0.48
N LEU A 386 -5.35 0.04 0.61
CA LEU A 386 -5.17 -1.42 0.72
C LEU A 386 -6.42 -2.21 0.35
#